data_AF-A0A7U6KMM1-F1
#
_entry.id   AF-A0A7U6KMM1-F1
#
_cell.length_a   1.000
_cell.length_b   1.000
_cell.length_c   1.000
_cell.angle_alpha   90.00
_cell.angle_beta   90.00
_cell.angle_gamma   90.00
#
_symmetry.space_group_name_H-M   'P 1'
#
loop_
_entity.id
_entity.type
_entity.pdbx_description
1 polymer ?
#
loop_
_entity_poly.entity_id
_entity_poly.type
_entity_poly.pdbx_seq_one_letter_code
_entity_poly.pdbx_strand_id
1 'polypeptide(L)' 'MFHSFAYPDETGLDALHSRFWQAVMHFGVIDFPKPTDNLTLDAQNGMPNRFVRNMSAKDFALDNNMQSVSQTEASL' A
#
# COMPACT_ATOMS: atom_id res chain seq x y z
N MET A 1 14.34 7.97 0.57
CA MET A 1 14.18 6.70 -0.18
C MET A 1 12.71 6.37 -0.31
N PHE A 2 12.32 5.67 -1.38
CA PHE A 2 10.96 5.14 -1.52
C PHE A 2 10.70 4.13 -0.40
N HIS A 3 9.52 4.20 0.22
CA HIS A 3 9.10 3.27 1.26
C HIS A 3 8.09 2.27 0.71
N SER A 4 6.92 2.76 0.30
CA SER A 4 5.80 1.95 -0.19
C SER A 4 4.82 2.81 -0.96
N PHE A 5 3.84 2.18 -1.59
CA PHE A 5 2.62 2.88 -2.02
C PHE A 5 1.62 2.97 -0.87
N ALA A 6 0.67 3.90 -1.00
CA ALA A 6 -0.50 4.03 -0.17
C ALA A 6 -1.72 3.88 -1.07
N TYR A 7 -2.44 2.77 -0.90
CA TYR A 7 -3.55 2.41 -1.77
C TYR A 7 -4.88 3.01 -1.27
N PRO A 8 -5.89 3.12 -2.15
CA PRO A 8 -7.20 3.66 -1.76
C PRO A 8 -7.92 2.89 -0.65
N ASP A 9 -7.77 1.57 -0.61
CA ASP A 9 -8.33 0.68 0.41
C ASP A 9 -7.66 0.84 1.79
N GLU A 10 -6.39 1.25 1.82
CA GLU A 10 -5.69 1.60 3.07
C GLU A 10 -6.05 3.02 3.54
N THR A 11 -6.05 3.99 2.62
CA THR A 11 -6.11 5.43 2.97
C THR A 11 -7.50 6.03 2.95
N GLY A 12 -8.47 5.36 2.32
CA GLY A 12 -9.80 5.89 2.06
C GLY A 12 -9.85 7.00 1.00
N LEU A 13 -8.75 7.25 0.28
CA LEU A 13 -8.66 8.27 -0.77
C LEU A 13 -8.64 7.62 -2.16
N ASP A 14 -9.41 8.15 -3.11
CA ASP A 14 -9.42 7.67 -4.51
C ASP A 14 -8.17 8.10 -5.32
N ALA A 15 -7.00 7.86 -4.74
CA ALA A 15 -5.71 8.15 -5.33
C ALA A 15 -4.63 7.17 -4.85
N LEU A 16 -3.68 6.89 -5.74
CA LEU A 16 -2.45 6.20 -5.40
C LEU A 16 -1.40 7.24 -4.99
N HIS A 17 -0.86 7.10 -3.78
CA HIS A 17 0.26 7.91 -3.30
C HIS A 17 1.51 7.06 -3.11
N SER A 18 2.68 7.67 -3.27
CA SER A 18 3.97 7.08 -2.93
C SER A 18 4.46 7.67 -1.61
N ARG A 19 4.89 6.82 -0.68
CA ARG A 19 5.47 7.20 0.61
C ARG A 19 6.98 7.20 0.51
N PHE A 20 7.62 8.23 1.07
CA PHE A 20 9.06 8.34 1.17
C PHE A 20 9.50 8.50 2.61
N TRP A 21 10.72 8.10 2.90
CA TRP A 21 11.30 8.23 4.24
C TRP A 21 12.81 8.43 4.17
N GLN A 22 13.41 8.86 5.28
CA GLN A 22 14.85 8.96 5.42
C GLN A 22 15.39 7.66 6.03
N ALA A 23 15.85 6.75 5.18
CA ALA A 23 16.45 5.51 5.65
C ALA A 23 17.78 5.79 6.34
N VAL A 24 17.96 5.22 7.53
CA VAL A 24 19.20 5.25 8.28
C VAL A 24 19.60 3.82 8.59
N MET A 25 20.86 3.48 8.36
CA MET A 25 21.42 2.17 8.68
C MET A 25 22.35 2.31 9.88
N HIS A 26 22.05 1.58 10.95
CA HIS A 26 22.88 1.51 12.15
C HIS A 26 23.45 0.10 12.26
N PHE A 27 24.77 -0.03 12.13
CA PHE A 27 25.49 -1.30 12.27
C PHE A 27 24.94 -2.44 11.39
N GLY A 28 24.51 -2.12 10.17
CA GLY A 28 23.95 -3.10 9.22
C GLY A 28 22.46 -3.38 9.39
N VAL A 29 21.79 -2.74 10.36
CA VAL A 29 20.34 -2.86 10.58
C VAL A 29 19.63 -1.60 10.07
N ILE A 30 18.48 -1.79 9.41
CA ILE A 30 17.59 -0.72 8.95
C ILE A 30 16.23 -0.92 9.61
N ASP A 31 15.84 0.03 10.47
CA ASP A 31 14.54 0.03 11.14
C ASP A 31 13.51 0.79 10.29
N PHE A 32 12.58 0.07 9.69
CA PHE A 32 11.55 0.68 8.84
C PHE A 32 10.42 1.28 9.68
N PRO A 33 10.05 2.56 9.49
CA PRO A 33 8.91 3.16 10.16
C PRO A 33 7.61 2.56 9.63
N LYS A 34 6.69 2.22 10.53
CA LYS A 34 5.37 1.73 10.14
C LYS A 34 4.54 2.89 9.55
N PRO A 35 4.03 2.77 8.31
CA PRO A 35 3.05 3.72 7.79
C PRO A 35 1.72 3.61 8.54
N THR A 36 1.01 4.72 8.63
CA THR A 36 -0.36 4.79 9.13
C THR A 36 -1.33 4.82 7.96
N ASP A 37 -2.62 4.63 8.24
CA ASP A 37 -3.69 4.70 7.24
C ASP A 37 -4.05 6.16 6.89
N ASN A 38 -3.30 7.14 7.39
CA ASN A 38 -3.54 8.56 7.17
C ASN A 38 -2.29 9.26 6.63
N LEU A 39 -2.35 9.69 5.37
CA LEU A 39 -1.24 10.35 4.68
C LEU A 39 -0.76 11.66 5.34
N THR A 40 -1.65 12.36 6.05
CA THR A 40 -1.28 13.59 6.77
C THR A 40 -0.48 13.25 8.01
N LEU A 41 -0.90 12.21 8.74
CA LEU A 41 -0.16 11.72 9.91
C LEU A 41 1.19 11.12 9.51
N ASP A 42 1.24 10.37 8.40
CA ASP A 42 2.49 9.88 7.82
C ASP A 42 3.47 11.04 7.57
N ALA A 43 3.01 12.12 6.92
CA ALA A 43 3.85 13.28 6.64
C ALA A 43 4.34 13.98 7.93
N GLN A 44 3.49 14.08 8.95
CA GLN A 44 3.86 14.62 10.26
C GLN A 44 4.90 13.73 10.97
N ASN A 45 4.84 12.42 10.77
CA ASN A 45 5.79 11.44 11.32
C ASN A 45 7.08 11.28 10.48
N GLY A 46 7.36 12.22 9.57
CA GLY A 46 8.58 12.19 8.76
C GLY A 46 8.51 11.25 7.55
N MET A 47 7.30 10.84 7.14
CA MET A 47 7.05 10.04 5.94
C MET A 47 6.25 10.85 4.91
N PRO A 48 6.87 11.82 4.22
CA PRO A 48 6.17 12.61 3.20
C PRO A 48 5.67 11.72 2.06
N ASN A 49 4.55 12.09 1.48
CA ASN A 49 3.95 11.38 0.36
C ASN A 49 3.86 12.25 -0.89
N ARG A 50 3.77 11.60 -2.05
CA ARG A 50 3.55 12.26 -3.34
C ARG A 50 2.46 11.54 -4.12
N PHE A 51 1.50 12.31 -4.63
CA PHE A 51 0.49 11.84 -5.55
C PHE A 51 1.10 11.21 -6.80
N VAL A 52 0.63 10.02 -7.18
CA VAL A 52 1.06 9.30 -8.38
C VAL A 52 0.00 9.39 -9.47
N ARG A 53 -1.23 8.99 -9.17
CA ARG A 53 -2.39 9.03 -10.09
C ARG A 53 -3.70 8.79 -9.35
N ASN A 54 -4.82 9.14 -9.97
CA ASN A 54 -6.14 8.69 -9.51
C ASN A 54 -6.23 7.15 -9.58
N MET A 55 -6.90 6.56 -8.61
CA MET A 55 -7.12 5.12 -8.48
C MET A 55 -8.26 4.88 -7.49
N SER A 56 -9.20 3.97 -7.80
CA SER A 56 -10.19 3.50 -6.83
C SER A 56 -9.74 2.19 -6.19
N ALA A 57 -10.31 1.85 -5.03
CA ALA A 57 -10.14 0.52 -4.44
C ALA A 57 -10.61 -0.56 -5.44
N LYS A 58 -9.91 -1.70 -5.44
CA LYS A 58 -10.28 -2.82 -6.30
C LYS A 58 -11.38 -3.61 -5.60
N ASP A 59 -12.55 -3.69 -6.22
CA ASP A 59 -13.60 -4.59 -5.76
C ASP A 59 -13.20 -6.04 -6.05
N PHE A 60 -13.35 -6.92 -5.07
CA PHE A 60 -13.09 -8.34 -5.20
C PHE A 60 -14.41 -9.12 -5.12
N ALA A 61 -14.70 -9.90 -6.16
CA ALA A 61 -15.91 -10.70 -6.27
C ALA A 61 -15.59 -12.08 -6.87
N LEU A 62 -16.15 -13.12 -6.24
CA LEU A 62 -16.12 -14.48 -6.76
C LEU A 62 -16.73 -14.53 -8.16
N ASP A 63 -16.15 -15.36 -9.02
CA ASP A 63 -16.56 -15.58 -10.41
C ASP A 63 -16.46 -14.34 -11.33
N ASN A 64 -15.94 -13.20 -10.83
CA ASN A 64 -15.59 -12.02 -11.63
C ASN A 64 -14.08 -11.85 -11.73
N ASN A 65 -13.42 -11.67 -10.58
CA ASN A 65 -11.97 -11.46 -10.52
C ASN A 65 -11.28 -12.28 -9.42
N MET A 66 -12.02 -13.19 -8.80
CA MET A 66 -11.51 -14.22 -7.91
C MET A 66 -12.12 -15.58 -8.29
N GLN A 67 -11.28 -16.60 -8.41
CA GLN A 67 -11.70 -17.98 -8.63
C GLN A 67 -11.73 -18.72 -7.29
N SER A 68 -12.73 -19.56 -7.07
CA SER A 68 -12.77 -20.40 -5.87
C SER A 68 -11.74 -21.52 -5.92
N VAL A 69 -11.22 -21.91 -4.76
CA VAL A 69 -10.25 -23.02 -4.66
C VAL A 69 -10.84 -24.32 -5.23
N SER A 70 -12.09 -24.63 -4.91
CA SER A 70 -12.75 -25.86 -5.38
C SER A 70 -12.92 -25.92 -6.90
N GLN A 71 -13.22 -24.80 -7.56
CA GLN A 71 -13.27 -24.75 -9.03
C GLN A 71 -11.89 -24.98 -9.63
N THR A 72 -10.83 -24.43 -9.04
CA THR A 72 -9.45 -24.65 -9.48
C THR A 72 -9.06 -26.12 -9.33
N GLU A 73 -9.33 -26.74 -8.19
CA GLU A 73 -9.02 -28.15 -7.92
C GLU A 73 -9.70 -29.10 -8.91
N ALA A 74 -10.94 -28.83 -9.30
CA ALA A 74 -11.68 -29.65 -10.28
C ALA A 74 -11.12 -29.54 -11.72
N SER A 75 -10.28 -28.54 -11.99
CA SER A 75 -9.69 -28.30 -13.33
C SER A 75 -8.25 -28.77 -13.50
N LEU A 76 -7.64 -29.31 -12.43
CA LEU A 76 -6.30 -29.91 -12.42
C LEU A 76 -6.36 -31.41 -12.79
#